data_AF-K7ZE39-F1
#
_entry.id   AF-K7ZE39-F1
#
_cell.length_a   1.000
_cell.length_b   1.000
_cell.length_c   1.000
_cell.angle_alpha   90.00
_cell.angle_beta   90.00
_cell.angle_gamma   90.00
#
_symmetry.space_group_name_H-M   'P 1'
#
loop_
_entity.id
_entity.type
_entity.pdbx_description
1 polymer ?
#
loop_
_entity_poly.entity_id
_entity_poly.type
_entity_poly.pdbx_seq_one_letter_code
_entity_poly.pdbx_strand_id
1 'polypeptide(L)'
;PVRVISFGVSVDELEGNPDSDAGVNTSVEFCGGTHLLQSGHIGDFVINSEEAIAKGIRRIVALTGPEAEKAIKKAALFETEIEKLKVLIDADTTGAESKAFVRRIVDLTEDISQATIAHVKKDEMRSLLKNIKKMLDDRERTQRAAVGIQLAEQAKALCLATPNCPFLVAQLNAQSDTKALDTALKQVRTHSPETSAMFISIDSDAKKIFCLSSVPKEAIAKG
;
A
#
# COMPACT_ATOMS: atom_id res chain seq x y z
N PRO A 1 14.32 -20.81 -38.03
CA PRO A 1 15.76 -20.72 -38.36
C PRO A 1 16.33 -19.51 -37.63
N VAL A 2 17.33 -19.69 -36.77
CA VAL A 2 18.01 -18.58 -36.10
C VAL A 2 18.93 -17.89 -37.12
N ARG A 3 18.90 -16.55 -37.19
CA ARG A 3 19.77 -15.77 -38.08
C ARG A 3 20.57 -14.76 -37.27
N VAL A 4 21.75 -14.41 -37.76
CA VAL A 4 22.52 -13.27 -37.24
C VAL A 4 21.96 -11.99 -37.88
N ILE A 5 21.73 -10.98 -37.06
CA ILE A 5 21.40 -9.61 -37.48
C ILE A 5 22.49 -8.70 -36.94
N SER A 6 22.94 -7.75 -37.74
CA SER A 6 23.91 -6.73 -37.33
C SER A 6 23.36 -5.34 -37.65
N PHE A 7 23.47 -4.42 -36.70
CA PHE A 7 23.11 -3.01 -36.88
C PHE A 7 24.36 -2.16 -37.09
N GLY A 8 24.43 -1.46 -38.23
CA GLY A 8 25.51 -0.53 -38.57
C GLY A 8 26.61 -1.11 -39.45
N VAL A 9 26.82 -2.43 -39.43
CA VAL A 9 27.76 -3.16 -40.30
C VAL A 9 27.02 -4.37 -40.90
N SER A 10 27.24 -4.67 -42.18
CA SER A 10 26.58 -5.81 -42.83
C SER A 10 27.10 -7.14 -42.31
N VAL A 11 26.28 -8.20 -42.35
CA VAL A 11 26.72 -9.55 -41.95
C VAL A 11 27.86 -10.03 -42.86
N ASP A 12 27.78 -9.73 -44.17
CA ASP A 12 28.82 -10.09 -45.14
C ASP A 12 30.18 -9.44 -44.81
N GLU A 13 30.19 -8.19 -44.33
CA GLU A 13 31.42 -7.53 -43.87
C GLU A 13 32.00 -8.18 -42.61
N LEU A 14 31.16 -8.57 -41.66
CA LEU A 14 31.59 -9.27 -40.45
C LEU A 14 32.17 -10.66 -40.80
N GLU A 15 31.57 -11.38 -41.73
CA GLU A 15 32.07 -12.68 -42.21
C GLU A 15 33.36 -12.54 -43.02
N GLY A 16 33.51 -11.46 -43.79
CA GLY A 16 34.71 -11.19 -44.59
C GLY A 16 35.95 -10.83 -43.76
N ASN A 17 35.77 -10.33 -42.53
CA ASN A 17 36.86 -10.01 -41.61
C ASN A 17 36.49 -10.29 -40.14
N PRO A 18 36.47 -11.57 -39.73
CA PRO A 18 36.00 -11.99 -38.41
C PRO A 18 36.91 -11.53 -37.26
N ASP A 19 38.17 -11.21 -37.53
CA ASP A 19 39.14 -10.73 -36.52
C ASP A 19 39.05 -9.21 -36.28
N SER A 20 38.16 -8.51 -36.99
CA SER A 20 37.98 -7.06 -36.80
C SER A 20 37.18 -6.73 -35.54
N ASP A 21 37.46 -5.56 -34.95
CA ASP A 21 36.69 -5.05 -33.80
C ASP A 21 35.25 -4.62 -34.18
N ALA A 22 34.86 -4.72 -35.46
CA ALA A 22 33.56 -4.25 -35.95
C ALA A 22 32.40 -4.96 -35.25
N GLY A 23 32.48 -6.28 -35.06
CA GLY A 23 31.44 -7.05 -34.39
C GLY A 23 31.34 -6.78 -32.88
N VAL A 24 32.43 -6.38 -32.24
CA VAL A 24 32.45 -5.98 -30.82
C VAL A 24 31.89 -4.58 -30.63
N ASN A 25 32.14 -3.69 -31.60
CA ASN A 25 31.73 -2.29 -31.55
C ASN A 25 30.32 -2.04 -32.12
N THR A 26 29.64 -3.07 -32.60
CA THR A 26 28.27 -2.99 -33.14
C THR A 26 27.33 -3.97 -32.44
N SER A 27 26.02 -3.76 -32.58
CA SER A 27 25.02 -4.68 -32.04
C SER A 27 24.83 -5.83 -33.03
N VAL A 28 25.37 -7.00 -32.67
CA VAL A 28 25.25 -8.25 -33.42
C VAL A 28 24.42 -9.23 -32.60
N GLU A 29 23.26 -9.63 -33.14
CA GLU A 29 22.21 -10.33 -32.40
C GLU A 29 21.77 -11.61 -33.11
N PHE A 30 21.33 -12.60 -32.33
CA PHE A 30 20.65 -13.78 -32.88
C PHE A 30 19.13 -13.57 -32.88
N CYS A 31 18.54 -13.53 -34.06
CA CYS A 31 17.10 -13.39 -34.25
C CYS A 31 16.42 -14.76 -34.42
N GLY A 32 15.35 -15.00 -33.65
CA GLY A 32 14.57 -16.24 -33.65
C GLY A 32 13.61 -16.45 -34.83
N GLY A 33 13.52 -15.51 -35.78
CA GLY A 33 12.86 -15.76 -37.07
C GLY A 33 11.53 -15.02 -37.35
N THR A 34 11.10 -14.08 -36.52
CA THR A 34 10.00 -13.14 -36.86
C THR A 34 10.58 -11.92 -37.56
N HIS A 35 10.91 -12.09 -38.85
CA HIS A 35 11.52 -11.04 -39.65
C HIS A 35 10.49 -9.98 -40.04
N LEU A 36 10.81 -8.72 -39.78
CA LEU A 36 10.09 -7.57 -40.28
C LEU A 36 10.84 -7.01 -41.49
N LEU A 37 10.10 -6.55 -42.51
CA LEU A 37 10.69 -5.92 -43.69
C LEU A 37 11.39 -4.60 -43.35
N GLN A 38 10.89 -3.88 -42.34
CA GLN A 38 11.49 -2.67 -41.79
C GLN A 38 11.07 -2.52 -40.31
N SER A 39 11.89 -1.83 -39.52
CA SER A 39 11.67 -1.62 -38.08
C SER A 39 10.35 -0.91 -37.76
N GLY A 40 9.84 -0.07 -38.66
CA GLY A 40 8.55 0.59 -38.51
C GLY A 40 7.36 -0.38 -38.38
N HIS A 41 7.49 -1.63 -38.85
CA HIS A 41 6.44 -2.63 -38.70
C HIS A 41 6.28 -3.15 -37.27
N ILE A 42 7.22 -2.85 -36.36
CA ILE A 42 7.07 -3.11 -34.92
C ILE A 42 5.89 -2.30 -34.35
N GLY A 43 5.67 -1.09 -34.85
CA GLY A 43 4.70 -0.17 -34.26
C GLY A 43 5.03 0.14 -32.80
N ASP A 44 4.00 0.29 -31.97
CA ASP A 44 4.17 0.50 -30.53
C ASP A 44 4.95 -0.65 -29.89
N PHE A 45 5.78 -0.33 -28.91
CA PHE A 45 6.62 -1.30 -28.20
C PHE A 45 6.57 -1.02 -26.70
N VAL A 46 6.27 -2.05 -25.91
CA VAL A 46 6.11 -1.93 -24.46
C VAL A 46 6.81 -3.09 -23.76
N ILE A 47 7.74 -2.78 -22.86
CA ILE A 47 8.32 -3.79 -21.96
C ILE A 47 7.29 -4.15 -20.90
N ASN A 48 6.82 -5.40 -20.87
CA ASN A 48 5.81 -5.90 -19.93
C ASN A 48 6.43 -6.48 -18.65
N SER A 49 7.61 -7.10 -18.74
CA SER A 49 8.32 -7.64 -17.57
C SER A 49 9.82 -7.80 -17.82
N GLU A 50 10.57 -7.75 -16.73
CA GLU A 50 11.98 -8.13 -16.66
C GLU A 50 12.18 -9.12 -15.50
N GLU A 51 12.90 -10.21 -15.72
CA GLU A 51 13.28 -11.16 -14.68
C GLU A 51 14.78 -11.51 -14.74
N ALA A 52 15.41 -11.70 -13.57
CA ALA A 52 16.77 -12.19 -13.49
C ALA A 52 16.78 -13.72 -13.62
N ILE A 53 17.59 -14.26 -14.53
CA ILE A 53 17.74 -15.71 -14.74
C ILE A 53 18.99 -16.23 -14.02
N ALA A 54 20.10 -15.50 -14.15
CA ALA A 54 21.39 -15.84 -13.55
C ALA A 54 22.21 -14.58 -13.30
N LYS A 55 23.39 -14.71 -12.68
CA LYS A 55 24.29 -13.58 -12.42
C LYS A 55 24.67 -12.91 -13.74
N GLY A 56 24.20 -11.68 -13.95
CA GLY A 56 24.43 -10.90 -15.17
C GLY A 56 23.50 -11.22 -16.35
N ILE A 57 22.50 -12.11 -16.18
CA ILE A 57 21.57 -12.49 -17.25
C ILE A 57 20.14 -12.10 -16.87
N ARG A 58 19.51 -11.28 -17.71
CA ARG A 58 18.12 -10.82 -17.58
C ARG A 58 17.29 -11.33 -18.76
N ARG A 59 16.01 -11.61 -18.55
CA ARG A 59 15.01 -11.81 -19.61
C ARG A 59 14.00 -10.69 -19.57
N ILE A 60 13.80 -10.08 -20.73
CA ILE A 60 12.79 -9.05 -20.93
C ILE A 60 11.69 -9.65 -21.82
N VAL A 61 10.44 -9.43 -21.43
CA VAL A 61 9.27 -9.73 -22.26
C VAL A 61 8.65 -8.41 -22.67
N ALA A 62 8.50 -8.19 -23.97
CA ALA A 62 7.91 -7.00 -24.54
C ALA A 62 6.75 -7.34 -25.48
N LEU A 63 5.84 -6.39 -25.62
CA LEU A 63 4.69 -6.41 -26.50
C LEU A 63 4.95 -5.45 -27.65
N THR A 64 4.38 -5.75 -28.81
CA THR A 64 4.53 -4.96 -30.03
C THR A 64 3.19 -4.82 -30.74
N GLY A 65 3.01 -3.77 -31.55
CA GLY A 65 1.84 -3.58 -32.41
C GLY A 65 0.53 -3.48 -31.60
N PRO A 66 -0.55 -4.16 -32.03
CA PRO A 66 -1.87 -4.04 -31.38
C PRO A 66 -1.89 -4.42 -29.90
N GLU A 67 -1.05 -5.36 -29.46
CA GLU A 67 -0.97 -5.75 -28.05
C GLU A 67 -0.26 -4.69 -27.20
N ALA A 68 0.73 -4.00 -27.77
CA ALA A 68 1.34 -2.83 -27.12
C ALA A 68 0.35 -1.67 -27.01
N GLU A 69 -0.42 -1.40 -28.07
CA GLU A 69 -1.45 -0.35 -28.04
C GLU A 69 -2.52 -0.63 -26.97
N LYS A 70 -2.99 -1.89 -26.86
CA LYS A 70 -3.92 -2.31 -25.79
C LYS A 70 -3.31 -2.10 -24.40
N ALA A 71 -2.04 -2.45 -24.22
CA ALA A 71 -1.31 -2.25 -22.96
C ALA A 71 -1.23 -0.76 -22.59
N ILE A 72 -0.93 0.12 -23.54
CA ILE A 72 -0.88 1.58 -23.35
C ILE A 72 -2.26 2.11 -22.93
N LYS A 73 -3.32 1.75 -23.66
CA LYS A 73 -4.69 2.18 -23.33
C LYS A 73 -5.12 1.69 -21.96
N LYS A 74 -4.81 0.44 -21.61
CA LYS A 74 -5.12 -0.13 -20.29
C LYS A 74 -4.39 0.59 -19.16
N ALA A 75 -3.12 0.97 -19.36
CA ALA A 75 -2.39 1.77 -18.39
C ALA A 75 -3.04 3.14 -18.18
N ALA A 76 -3.45 3.82 -19.25
CA ALA A 76 -4.14 5.13 -19.16
C ALA A 76 -5.48 5.06 -18.40
N LEU A 77 -6.22 3.94 -18.54
CA LEU A 77 -7.44 3.71 -17.76
C LEU A 77 -7.14 3.61 -16.27
N PHE A 78 -6.10 2.86 -15.87
CA PHE A 78 -5.70 2.78 -14.47
C PHE A 78 -5.22 4.12 -13.92
N GLU A 79 -4.42 4.88 -14.67
CA GLU A 79 -4.00 6.23 -14.27
C GLU A 79 -5.22 7.13 -14.01
N THR A 80 -6.24 7.06 -14.87
CA THR A 80 -7.49 7.81 -14.70
C THR A 80 -8.27 7.35 -13.46
N GLU A 81 -8.33 6.05 -13.18
CA GLU A 81 -8.98 5.52 -11.98
C GLU A 81 -8.27 5.95 -10.70
N ILE A 82 -6.93 5.94 -10.69
CA ILE A 82 -6.13 6.39 -9.55
C ILE A 82 -6.39 7.88 -9.29
N GLU A 83 -6.43 8.72 -10.32
CA GLU A 83 -6.69 10.15 -10.17
C GLU A 83 -8.10 10.41 -9.60
N LYS A 84 -9.12 9.70 -10.11
CA LYS A 84 -10.48 9.77 -9.55
C LYS A 84 -10.51 9.37 -8.08
N LEU A 85 -9.84 8.28 -7.72
CA LEU A 85 -9.76 7.81 -6.35
C LEU A 85 -9.09 8.85 -5.44
N LYS A 86 -8.02 9.48 -5.91
CA LYS A 86 -7.33 10.55 -5.19
C LYS A 86 -8.24 11.75 -4.94
N VAL A 87 -8.98 12.21 -5.95
CA VAL A 87 -9.96 13.30 -5.81
C VAL A 87 -11.02 12.97 -4.75
N LEU A 88 -11.53 11.74 -4.73
CA LEU A 88 -12.51 11.30 -3.73
C LEU A 88 -11.91 11.26 -2.32
N ILE A 89 -10.66 10.79 -2.18
CA ILE A 89 -9.94 10.75 -0.90
C ILE A 89 -9.67 12.17 -0.38
N ASP A 90 -9.31 13.10 -1.26
CA ASP A 90 -9.06 14.49 -0.86
C ASP A 90 -10.36 15.22 -0.49
N ALA A 91 -11.50 14.82 -1.06
CA ALA A 91 -12.82 15.33 -0.69
C ALA A 91 -13.34 14.77 0.65
N ASP A 92 -12.91 13.58 1.08
CA ASP A 92 -13.27 13.02 2.39
C ASP A 92 -12.43 13.64 3.52
N THR A 93 -12.91 14.78 4.01
CA THR A 93 -12.32 15.48 5.16
C THR A 93 -12.61 14.79 6.49
N THR A 94 -13.63 13.93 6.55
CA THR A 94 -14.09 13.29 7.78
C THR A 94 -13.40 11.95 8.05
N GLY A 95 -12.85 11.33 7.00
CA GLY A 95 -12.25 10.01 7.04
C GLY A 95 -13.28 8.88 7.16
N ALA A 96 -14.58 9.16 6.99
CA ALA A 96 -15.66 8.18 7.14
C ALA A 96 -15.52 7.02 6.14
N GLU A 97 -15.03 7.29 4.93
CA GLU A 97 -14.90 6.30 3.87
C GLU A 97 -13.48 5.69 3.81
N SER A 98 -12.61 6.00 4.78
CA SER A 98 -11.20 5.56 4.77
C SER A 98 -11.04 4.05 4.57
N LYS A 99 -11.88 3.23 5.23
CA LYS A 99 -11.85 1.76 5.08
C LYS A 99 -12.21 1.33 3.66
N ALA A 100 -13.19 1.98 3.03
CA ALA A 100 -13.60 1.70 1.66
C ALA A 100 -12.50 2.08 0.67
N PHE A 101 -11.87 3.25 0.85
CA PHE A 101 -10.74 3.67 0.03
C PHE A 101 -9.53 2.74 0.17
N VAL A 102 -9.16 2.35 1.40
CA VAL A 102 -8.07 1.39 1.61
C VAL A 102 -8.35 0.07 0.91
N ARG A 103 -9.58 -0.45 0.98
CA ARG A 103 -9.97 -1.65 0.24
C ARG A 103 -9.83 -1.46 -1.28
N ARG A 104 -10.35 -0.35 -1.82
CA ARG A 104 -10.24 -0.04 -3.26
C ARG A 104 -8.79 0.09 -3.71
N ILE A 105 -7.92 0.68 -2.89
CA ILE A 105 -6.48 0.78 -3.17
C ILE A 105 -5.84 -0.62 -3.26
N VAL A 106 -6.18 -1.52 -2.33
CA VAL A 106 -5.66 -2.90 -2.33
C VAL A 106 -6.13 -3.64 -3.58
N ASP A 107 -7.43 -3.58 -3.89
CA ASP A 107 -8.00 -4.24 -5.07
C ASP A 107 -7.34 -3.72 -6.37
N LEU A 108 -7.22 -2.39 -6.51
CA LEU A 108 -6.59 -1.76 -7.67
C LEU A 108 -5.09 -2.09 -7.81
N THR A 109 -4.39 -2.22 -6.68
CA THR A 109 -2.97 -2.64 -6.66
C THR A 109 -2.80 -4.07 -7.20
N GLU A 110 -3.71 -4.97 -6.86
CA GLU A 110 -3.71 -6.34 -7.38
C GLU A 110 -4.04 -6.36 -8.87
N ASP A 111 -5.08 -5.63 -9.29
CA ASP A 111 -5.47 -5.51 -10.71
C ASP A 111 -4.31 -4.99 -11.59
N ILE A 112 -3.57 -3.99 -11.11
CA ILE A 112 -2.39 -3.44 -11.80
C ILE A 112 -1.25 -4.46 -11.84
N SER A 113 -1.05 -5.24 -10.77
CA SER A 113 0.02 -6.24 -10.70
C SER A 113 -0.19 -7.34 -11.76
N GLN A 114 -1.43 -7.79 -11.94
CA GLN A 114 -1.81 -8.82 -12.91
C GLN A 114 -1.98 -8.29 -14.35
N ALA A 115 -2.06 -6.97 -14.54
CA ALA A 115 -2.32 -6.40 -15.86
C ALA A 115 -1.18 -6.60 -16.85
N THR A 116 -1.49 -6.86 -18.12
CA THR A 116 -0.49 -6.85 -19.22
C THR A 116 -0.28 -5.41 -19.69
N ILE A 117 0.60 -4.68 -19.00
CA ILE A 117 0.92 -3.27 -19.24
C ILE A 117 2.42 -3.01 -19.02
N ALA A 118 2.90 -1.82 -19.37
CA ALA A 118 4.30 -1.45 -19.21
C ALA A 118 4.81 -1.68 -17.78
N HIS A 119 5.95 -2.36 -17.65
CA HIS A 119 6.56 -2.73 -16.37
C HIS A 119 6.80 -1.50 -15.48
N VAL A 120 7.40 -0.45 -16.06
CA VAL A 120 7.64 0.83 -15.37
C VAL A 120 6.34 1.46 -14.88
N LYS A 121 5.27 1.42 -15.69
CA LYS A 121 3.96 1.96 -15.32
C LYS A 121 3.33 1.19 -14.15
N LYS A 122 3.50 -0.13 -14.07
CA LYS A 122 3.08 -0.88 -12.88
C LYS A 122 3.80 -0.37 -11.64
N ASP A 123 5.11 -0.18 -11.71
CA ASP A 123 5.91 0.26 -10.56
C ASP A 123 5.54 1.66 -10.09
N GLU A 124 5.37 2.59 -11.03
CA GLU A 124 4.92 3.96 -10.76
C GLU A 124 3.56 3.96 -10.05
N MET A 125 2.57 3.28 -10.62
CA MET A 125 1.21 3.26 -10.07
C MET A 125 1.13 2.55 -8.72
N ARG A 126 1.83 1.42 -8.55
CA ARG A 126 1.89 0.72 -7.26
C ARG A 126 2.57 1.56 -6.19
N SER A 127 3.62 2.29 -6.54
CA SER A 127 4.30 3.20 -5.63
C SER A 127 3.39 4.37 -5.22
N LEU A 128 2.65 4.94 -6.18
CA LEU A 128 1.66 5.97 -5.91
C LEU A 128 0.55 5.49 -4.97
N LEU A 129 -0.07 4.35 -5.27
CA LEU A 129 -1.11 3.74 -4.44
C LEU A 129 -0.62 3.41 -3.03
N LYS A 130 0.61 2.88 -2.90
CA LYS A 130 1.26 2.65 -1.61
C LYS A 130 1.40 3.94 -0.79
N ASN A 131 1.80 5.04 -1.43
CA ASN A 131 1.93 6.33 -0.76
C ASN A 131 0.57 6.88 -0.33
N ILE A 132 -0.45 6.79 -1.19
CA ILE A 132 -1.83 7.20 -0.85
C ILE A 132 -2.35 6.38 0.34
N LYS A 133 -2.17 5.05 0.32
CA LYS A 133 -2.56 4.19 1.45
C LYS A 133 -1.86 4.60 2.74
N LYS A 134 -0.55 4.85 2.68
CA LYS A 134 0.23 5.29 3.84
C LYS A 134 -0.32 6.60 4.43
N MET A 135 -0.69 7.57 3.59
CA MET A 135 -1.30 8.81 4.07
C MET A 135 -2.63 8.56 4.80
N LEU A 136 -3.48 7.65 4.31
CA LEU A 136 -4.72 7.27 5.00
C LEU A 136 -4.44 6.59 6.34
N ASP A 137 -3.51 5.63 6.38
CA ASP A 137 -3.12 4.93 7.61
C ASP A 137 -2.56 5.92 8.66
N ASP A 138 -1.77 6.91 8.24
CA ASP A 138 -1.19 7.94 9.11
C ASP A 138 -2.26 8.93 9.63
N ARG A 139 -3.24 9.31 8.78
CA ARG A 139 -4.40 10.12 9.21
C ARG A 139 -5.22 9.39 10.27
N GLU A 140 -5.56 8.12 10.04
CA GLU A 140 -6.32 7.30 10.99
C GLU A 140 -5.56 7.13 12.32
N ARG A 141 -4.24 6.87 12.25
CA ARG A 141 -3.40 6.76 13.45
C ARG A 141 -3.39 8.05 14.27
N THR A 142 -3.31 9.20 13.60
CA THR A 142 -3.32 10.52 14.26
C THR A 142 -4.67 10.79 14.92
N GLN A 143 -5.78 10.48 14.24
CA GLN A 143 -7.13 10.63 14.78
C GLN A 143 -7.34 9.74 16.02
N ARG A 144 -6.91 8.46 15.97
CA ARG A 144 -6.99 7.55 17.11
C ARG A 144 -6.14 8.03 18.29
N ALA A 145 -4.94 8.56 18.04
CA ALA A 145 -4.10 9.13 19.08
C ALA A 145 -4.77 10.34 19.77
N ALA A 146 -5.41 11.23 18.99
CA ALA A 146 -6.15 12.38 19.52
C ALA A 146 -7.34 11.95 20.40
N VAL A 147 -8.13 10.95 19.95
CA VAL A 147 -9.22 10.37 20.75
C VAL A 147 -8.66 9.74 22.03
N GLY A 148 -7.55 9.01 21.97
CA GLY A 148 -6.92 8.41 23.14
C GLY A 148 -6.51 9.44 24.21
N ILE A 149 -5.99 10.60 23.80
CA ILE A 149 -5.67 11.71 24.72
C ILE A 149 -6.94 12.27 25.37
N GLN A 150 -8.01 12.50 24.59
CA GLN A 150 -9.28 13.00 25.12
C GLN A 150 -9.89 12.06 26.15
N LEU A 151 -9.86 10.75 25.89
CA LEU A 151 -10.38 9.74 26.82
C LEU A 151 -9.55 9.65 28.10
N ALA A 152 -8.23 9.80 28.00
CA ALA A 152 -7.37 9.87 29.19
C ALA A 152 -7.71 11.10 30.05
N GLU A 153 -7.88 12.28 29.46
CA GLU A 153 -8.23 13.49 30.20
C GLU A 153 -9.64 13.39 30.80
N GLN A 154 -10.60 12.78 30.09
CA GLN A 154 -11.94 12.50 30.61
C GLN A 154 -11.88 11.55 31.83
N ALA A 155 -11.11 10.47 31.75
CA ALA A 155 -10.94 9.54 32.88
C ALA A 155 -10.29 10.22 34.08
N LYS A 156 -9.28 11.07 33.86
CA LYS A 156 -8.66 11.88 34.91
C LYS A 156 -9.65 12.85 35.56
N ALA A 157 -10.48 13.52 34.77
CA ALA A 157 -11.52 14.41 35.29
C ALA A 157 -12.53 13.65 36.17
N LEU A 158 -12.94 12.45 35.78
CA LEU A 158 -13.80 11.58 36.60
C LEU A 158 -13.14 11.20 37.93
N CYS A 159 -11.84 10.88 37.92
CA CYS A 159 -11.09 10.58 39.14
C CYS A 159 -11.03 11.78 40.09
N LEU A 160 -10.83 12.99 39.56
CA LEU A 160 -10.73 14.21 40.36
C LEU A 160 -12.09 14.66 40.92
N ALA A 161 -13.19 14.38 40.21
CA ALA A 161 -14.54 14.70 40.67
C ALA A 161 -14.99 13.81 41.84
N THR A 162 -14.58 12.53 41.85
CA THR A 162 -14.87 11.58 42.93
C THR A 162 -13.60 10.81 43.35
N PRO A 163 -12.69 11.45 44.11
CA PRO A 163 -11.42 10.85 44.50
C PRO A 163 -11.60 9.58 45.35
N ASN A 164 -10.88 8.50 45.02
CA ASN A 164 -10.86 7.24 45.77
C ASN A 164 -12.25 6.66 46.08
N CYS A 165 -13.21 6.82 45.16
CA CYS A 165 -14.49 6.14 45.28
C CYS A 165 -14.31 4.60 45.21
N PRO A 166 -15.13 3.79 45.89
CA PRO A 166 -14.97 2.33 45.89
C PRO A 166 -15.04 1.71 44.48
N PHE A 167 -15.93 2.24 43.64
CA PHE A 167 -16.12 1.79 42.27
C PHE A 167 -16.33 2.97 41.32
N LEU A 168 -15.75 2.87 40.13
CA LEU A 168 -15.93 3.83 39.03
C LEU A 168 -16.30 3.08 37.76
N VAL A 169 -17.53 3.25 37.29
CA VAL A 169 -18.00 2.65 36.03
C VAL A 169 -18.40 3.78 35.09
N ALA A 170 -17.80 3.82 33.90
CA ALA A 170 -18.10 4.84 32.91
C ALA A 170 -18.06 4.30 31.49
N GLN A 171 -18.90 4.86 30.62
CA GLN A 171 -18.80 4.64 29.19
C GLN A 171 -17.86 5.68 28.57
N LEU A 172 -16.84 5.21 27.85
CA LEU A 172 -15.87 6.02 27.13
C LEU A 172 -15.96 5.69 25.63
N ASN A 173 -15.96 6.72 24.78
CA ASN A 173 -16.09 6.53 23.34
C ASN A 173 -14.75 6.17 22.66
N ALA A 174 -14.22 4.99 22.97
CA ALA A 174 -12.96 4.48 22.40
C ALA A 174 -13.16 3.65 21.12
N GLN A 175 -14.41 3.43 20.70
CA GLN A 175 -14.77 2.44 19.67
C GLN A 175 -14.06 1.10 19.96
N SER A 176 -13.29 0.57 19.01
CA SER A 176 -12.49 -0.66 19.12
C SER A 176 -11.07 -0.46 19.69
N ASP A 177 -10.69 0.74 20.10
CA ASP A 177 -9.35 1.03 20.64
C ASP A 177 -9.23 0.66 22.12
N THR A 178 -8.90 -0.61 22.38
CA THR A 178 -8.64 -1.12 23.72
C THR A 178 -7.40 -0.51 24.37
N LYS A 179 -6.44 0.02 23.59
CA LYS A 179 -5.24 0.69 24.14
C LYS A 179 -5.59 2.06 24.70
N ALA A 180 -6.53 2.77 24.08
CA ALA A 180 -7.07 4.01 24.62
C ALA A 180 -7.78 3.76 25.96
N LEU A 181 -8.58 2.68 26.07
CA LEU A 181 -9.21 2.28 27.34
C LEU A 181 -8.19 1.92 28.43
N ASP A 182 -7.13 1.16 28.12
CA ASP A 182 -6.07 0.88 29.11
C ASP A 182 -5.35 2.16 29.54
N THR A 183 -5.13 3.10 28.61
CA THR A 183 -4.53 4.40 28.92
C THR A 183 -5.41 5.23 29.85
N ALA A 184 -6.73 5.21 29.65
CA ALA A 184 -7.70 5.80 30.56
C ALA A 184 -7.67 5.14 31.95
N LEU A 185 -7.58 3.80 32.03
CA LEU A 185 -7.46 3.09 33.31
C LEU A 185 -6.15 3.38 34.04
N LYS A 186 -5.05 3.71 33.33
CA LYS A 186 -3.81 4.19 33.97
C LYS A 186 -4.05 5.49 34.74
N GLN A 187 -4.93 6.37 34.27
CA GLN A 187 -5.28 7.59 34.98
C GLN A 187 -5.96 7.27 36.32
N VAL A 188 -6.86 6.28 36.35
CA VAL A 188 -7.46 5.79 37.61
C VAL A 188 -6.38 5.28 38.55
N ARG A 189 -5.48 4.40 38.08
CA ARG A 189 -4.38 3.87 38.91
C ARG A 189 -3.46 4.97 39.47
N THR A 190 -3.35 6.10 38.77
CA THR A 190 -2.48 7.21 39.14
C THR A 190 -3.16 8.19 40.10
N HIS A 191 -4.43 8.51 39.85
CA HIS A 191 -5.15 9.58 40.55
C HIS A 191 -6.15 9.06 41.59
N SER A 192 -6.52 7.78 41.55
CA SER A 192 -7.43 7.14 42.50
C SER A 192 -7.04 5.67 42.72
N PRO A 193 -5.90 5.39 43.40
CA PRO A 193 -5.32 4.06 43.51
C PRO A 193 -6.17 3.05 44.29
N GLU A 194 -7.12 3.51 45.11
CA GLU A 194 -8.05 2.67 45.88
C GLU A 194 -9.34 2.32 45.11
N THR A 195 -9.54 2.93 43.93
CA THR A 195 -10.75 2.77 43.14
C THR A 195 -10.69 1.54 42.23
N SER A 196 -11.72 0.71 42.29
CA SER A 196 -11.98 -0.33 41.29
C SER A 196 -12.71 0.28 40.09
N ALA A 197 -12.10 0.27 38.91
CA ALA A 197 -12.67 0.91 37.73
C ALA A 197 -13.04 -0.08 36.62
N MET A 198 -14.11 0.23 35.90
CA MET A 198 -14.54 -0.45 34.69
C MET A 198 -14.94 0.58 33.63
N PHE A 199 -14.29 0.54 32.48
CA PHE A 199 -14.64 1.38 31.34
C PHE A 199 -15.19 0.54 30.19
N ILE A 200 -16.30 1.01 29.63
CA ILE A 200 -17.04 0.35 28.56
C ILE A 200 -17.01 1.23 27.32
N SER A 201 -16.75 0.65 26.16
CA SER A 201 -16.81 1.30 24.85
C SER A 201 -17.68 0.49 23.90
N ILE A 202 -18.44 1.18 23.05
CA ILE A 202 -19.32 0.57 22.06
C ILE A 202 -18.81 0.94 20.68
N ASP A 203 -18.54 -0.08 19.86
CA ASP A 203 -18.21 0.08 18.44
C ASP A 203 -19.40 -0.41 17.61
N SER A 204 -20.23 0.54 17.17
CA SER A 204 -21.44 0.27 16.37
C SER A 204 -21.10 -0.33 15.00
N ASP A 205 -19.98 0.06 14.40
CA ASP A 205 -19.55 -0.44 13.10
C ASP A 205 -19.14 -1.91 13.19
N ALA A 206 -18.38 -2.25 14.24
CA ALA A 206 -17.96 -3.62 14.50
C ALA A 206 -19.05 -4.47 15.16
N LYS A 207 -20.16 -3.86 15.59
CA LYS A 207 -21.23 -4.46 16.42
C LYS A 207 -20.65 -5.16 17.66
N LYS A 208 -19.71 -4.50 18.34
CA LYS A 208 -18.97 -5.06 19.48
C LYS A 208 -18.96 -4.09 20.66
N ILE A 209 -18.91 -4.66 21.86
CA ILE A 209 -18.70 -3.93 23.09
C ILE A 209 -17.33 -4.33 23.65
N PHE A 210 -16.55 -3.35 24.06
CA PHE A 210 -15.25 -3.53 24.68
C PHE A 210 -15.34 -3.07 26.12
N CYS A 211 -14.87 -3.90 27.05
CA CYS A 211 -14.89 -3.61 28.47
C CYS A 211 -13.53 -3.94 29.06
N LEU A 212 -12.90 -2.97 29.70
CA LEU A 212 -11.66 -3.17 30.46
C LEU A 212 -11.90 -2.73 31.91
N SER A 213 -11.33 -3.48 32.83
CA SER A 213 -11.41 -3.19 34.27
C SER A 213 -10.03 -3.20 34.92
N SER A 214 -9.89 -2.42 35.99
CA SER A 214 -8.69 -2.38 36.84
C SER A 214 -9.13 -2.40 38.29
N VAL A 215 -8.66 -3.38 39.06
CA VAL A 215 -8.99 -3.56 40.48
C VAL A 215 -7.72 -3.40 41.32
N PRO A 216 -7.72 -2.56 42.37
CA PRO A 216 -6.60 -2.44 43.30
C PRO A 216 -6.32 -3.73 44.04
N LYS A 217 -5.05 -3.97 44.40
CA LYS A 217 -4.64 -5.19 45.14
C LYS A 217 -5.38 -5.35 46.47
N GLU A 218 -5.67 -4.25 47.15
CA GLU A 218 -6.39 -4.24 48.43
C GLU A 218 -7.84 -4.69 48.29
N ALA A 219 -8.51 -4.32 47.19
CA ALA A 219 -9.86 -4.78 46.89
C ALA A 219 -9.87 -6.27 46.53
N ILE A 220 -8.88 -6.73 45.73
CA ILE A 220 -8.71 -8.16 45.41
C ILE A 220 -8.53 -9.00 46.69
N ALA A 221 -7.78 -8.48 47.67
CA ALA A 221 -7.55 -9.18 48.94
C ALA A 221 -8.82 -9.33 49.81
N LYS A 222 -9.84 -8.49 49.58
CA LYS A 222 -11.10 -8.51 50.34
C LYS A 222 -12.13 -9.51 49.79
N GLY A 223 -11.90 -10.07 48.60
CA GLY A 223 -12.81 -11.00 47.92
C GLY A 223 -13.70 -10.30 46.91
#